data_AF-A0A498MJL4-F1
#
_entry.id   AF-A0A498MJL4-F1
#
_cell.length_a   1.000
_cell.length_b   1.000
_cell.length_c   1.000
_cell.angle_alpha   90.00
_cell.angle_beta   90.00
_cell.angle_gamma   90.00
#
_symmetry.space_group_name_H-M   'P 1'
#
loop_
_entity.id
_entity.type
_entity.pdbx_description
1 polymer ?
#
loop_
_entity_poly.entity_id
_entity_poly.type
_entity_poly.pdbx_seq_one_letter_code
_entity_poly.pdbx_strand_id
1 'polypeptide(L)'
;MKNWTEAQKYCREKYTDLATADDMNDTNELKKSVNDESVQYVWTGLQKTGHDKWQWSSDKLIVITENLTWSEALRYCRQNHVDLVSVHSEEIQQQVMNVVKRASTAAVWLGLRHSRILGIWFWVSGETVCYQNWAPGNGTSEEDCEHTVRSGAVQSGGDQHWISRPETDKLNFICSRY
;
A
#
# COMPACT_ATOMS: atom_id res chain seq x y z
N MET A 1 -33.92 -6.15 2.76
CA MET A 1 -32.80 -5.56 2.00
C MET A 1 -31.63 -5.41 2.97
N LYS A 2 -30.45 -5.96 2.66
CA LYS A 2 -29.28 -5.86 3.54
C LYS A 2 -28.75 -4.42 3.55
N ASN A 3 -28.35 -3.91 4.71
CA ASN A 3 -27.55 -2.68 4.76
C ASN A 3 -26.10 -2.95 4.29
N TRP A 4 -25.29 -1.90 4.14
CA TRP A 4 -23.92 -2.02 3.64
C TRP A 4 -23.07 -2.98 4.47
N THR A 5 -23.11 -2.86 5.81
CA THR A 5 -22.34 -3.71 6.73
C THR A 5 -22.74 -5.19 6.62
N GLU A 6 -24.04 -5.47 6.50
CA GLU A 6 -24.56 -6.82 6.32
C GLU A 6 -24.21 -7.43 4.96
N ALA A 7 -24.13 -6.59 3.92
CA ALA A 7 -23.69 -7.00 2.58
C ALA A 7 -22.19 -7.32 2.58
N GLN A 8 -21.37 -6.43 3.15
CA GLN A 8 -19.93 -6.62 3.30
C GLN A 8 -19.61 -7.89 4.07
N LYS A 9 -20.24 -8.08 5.23
CA LYS A 9 -20.05 -9.28 6.05
C LYS A 9 -20.39 -10.54 5.27
N TYR A 10 -21.50 -10.55 4.55
CA TYR A 10 -21.89 -11.68 3.71
C TYR A 10 -20.85 -11.99 2.62
N CYS A 11 -20.35 -10.97 1.93
CA CYS A 11 -19.32 -11.14 0.89
C CYS A 11 -18.00 -11.67 1.49
N ARG A 12 -17.57 -11.19 2.65
CA ARG A 12 -16.36 -11.70 3.33
C ARG A 12 -16.51 -13.14 3.85
N GLU A 13 -17.73 -13.55 4.20
CA GLU A 13 -18.01 -14.92 4.69
C GLU A 13 -18.10 -15.95 3.55
N LYS A 14 -18.49 -15.53 2.34
CA LYS A 14 -18.74 -16.43 1.21
C LYS A 14 -17.75 -16.30 0.06
N TYR A 15 -17.09 -15.15 -0.04
CA TYR A 15 -16.20 -14.74 -1.13
C TYR A 15 -15.00 -13.97 -0.53
N THR A 16 -14.52 -12.90 -1.20
CA THR A 16 -13.40 -12.06 -0.72
C THR A 16 -13.90 -10.81 0.01
N ASP A 17 -14.55 -9.87 -0.69
CA ASP A 17 -15.17 -8.65 -0.15
C ASP A 17 -16.22 -8.14 -1.16
N LEU A 18 -16.81 -6.96 -0.92
CA LEU A 18 -17.58 -6.23 -1.91
C LEU A 18 -16.69 -5.77 -3.07
N ALA A 19 -17.31 -5.62 -4.25
CA ALA A 19 -16.61 -5.22 -5.46
C ALA A 19 -15.96 -3.84 -5.36
N THR A 20 -14.77 -3.72 -5.94
CA THR A 20 -14.04 -2.47 -6.16
C THR A 20 -14.07 -2.10 -7.65
N ALA A 21 -13.83 -0.84 -7.95
CA ALA A 21 -13.68 -0.36 -9.32
C ALA A 21 -12.63 0.75 -9.36
N ASP A 22 -11.44 0.44 -9.85
CA ASP A 22 -10.33 1.39 -9.87
C ASP A 22 -10.34 2.26 -11.12
N ASP A 23 -11.04 1.82 -12.17
CA ASP A 23 -11.25 2.59 -13.39
C ASP A 23 -12.66 2.41 -14.03
N MET A 24 -12.84 3.06 -15.17
CA MET A 24 -14.10 3.00 -15.93
C MET A 24 -14.34 1.63 -16.56
N ASN A 25 -13.28 0.87 -16.87
CA ASN A 25 -13.39 -0.48 -17.40
C ASN A 25 -13.94 -1.44 -16.34
N ASP A 26 -13.41 -1.39 -15.11
CA ASP A 26 -13.96 -2.13 -13.97
C ASP A 26 -15.43 -1.79 -13.75
N THR A 27 -15.76 -0.49 -13.82
CA THR A 27 -17.15 -0.01 -13.69
C THR A 27 -18.07 -0.61 -14.76
N ASN A 28 -17.59 -0.72 -16.01
CA ASN A 28 -18.36 -1.29 -17.10
C ASN A 28 -18.52 -2.81 -16.96
N GLU A 29 -17.49 -3.52 -16.51
CA GLU A 29 -17.58 -4.96 -16.21
C GLU A 29 -18.55 -5.24 -15.06
N LEU A 30 -18.53 -4.42 -14.00
CA LEU A 30 -19.50 -4.52 -12.91
C LEU A 30 -20.94 -4.30 -13.41
N LYS A 31 -21.18 -3.30 -14.27
CA LYS A 31 -22.51 -3.08 -14.87
C LYS A 31 -23.01 -4.29 -15.66
N LYS A 32 -22.13 -4.97 -16.40
CA LYS A 32 -22.50 -6.19 -17.16
C LYS A 32 -22.84 -7.37 -16.25
N SER A 33 -22.30 -7.43 -15.04
CA SER A 33 -22.59 -8.51 -14.09
C SER A 33 -23.95 -8.38 -13.41
N VAL A 34 -24.54 -7.18 -13.41
CA VAL A 34 -25.88 -6.93 -12.87
C VAL A 34 -26.92 -7.24 -13.97
N ASN A 35 -27.34 -8.50 -14.04
CA ASN A 35 -28.25 -9.01 -15.08
C ASN A 35 -29.75 -8.79 -14.79
N ASP A 36 -30.09 -7.90 -13.88
CA ASP A 36 -31.48 -7.66 -13.46
C ASP A 36 -31.81 -6.17 -13.50
N GLU A 37 -32.66 -5.79 -14.47
CA GLU A 37 -33.10 -4.41 -14.68
C GLU A 37 -33.97 -3.87 -13.53
N SER A 38 -34.47 -4.73 -12.64
CA SER A 38 -35.21 -4.32 -11.44
C SER A 38 -34.31 -3.82 -10.30
N VAL A 39 -33.00 -4.09 -10.37
CA VAL A 39 -32.03 -3.66 -9.35
C VAL A 39 -31.60 -2.22 -9.62
N GLN A 40 -32.11 -1.30 -8.80
CA GLN A 40 -31.78 0.13 -8.94
C GLN A 40 -30.41 0.49 -8.37
N TYR A 41 -29.98 -0.16 -7.28
CA TYR A 41 -28.72 0.11 -6.59
C TYR A 41 -28.11 -1.18 -6.03
N VAL A 42 -26.78 -1.24 -6.05
CA VAL A 42 -25.99 -2.32 -5.44
C VAL A 42 -24.95 -1.73 -4.50
N TRP A 43 -24.67 -2.42 -3.39
CA TRP A 43 -23.56 -2.03 -2.52
C TRP A 43 -22.23 -2.41 -3.16
N THR A 44 -21.31 -1.46 -3.23
CA THR A 44 -19.90 -1.69 -3.58
C THR A 44 -19.03 -1.54 -2.34
N GLY A 45 -17.75 -1.88 -2.43
CA GLY A 45 -16.82 -1.79 -1.30
C GLY A 45 -16.47 -0.37 -0.88
N LEU A 46 -17.01 0.66 -1.54
CA LEU A 46 -16.63 2.05 -1.28
C LEU A 46 -17.19 2.52 0.06
N GLN A 47 -16.30 2.91 0.99
CA GLN A 47 -16.65 3.37 2.33
C GLN A 47 -15.89 4.64 2.71
N LYS A 48 -16.46 5.42 3.65
CA LYS A 48 -15.77 6.55 4.27
C LYS A 48 -14.97 6.11 5.49
N THR A 49 -13.80 6.71 5.65
CA THR A 49 -13.01 6.66 6.89
C THR A 49 -13.53 7.64 7.93
N GLY A 50 -13.07 7.50 9.19
CA GLY A 50 -13.30 8.48 10.25
C GLY A 50 -12.75 9.89 9.98
N HIS A 51 -11.98 10.07 8.89
CA HIS A 51 -11.47 11.36 8.42
C HIS A 51 -12.14 11.81 7.11
N ASP A 52 -13.35 11.33 6.80
CA ASP A 52 -14.13 11.70 5.60
C ASP A 52 -13.45 11.37 4.24
N LYS A 53 -12.40 10.55 4.25
CA LYS A 53 -11.76 10.06 3.01
C LYS A 53 -12.44 8.77 2.53
N TRP A 54 -12.72 8.69 1.23
CA TRP A 54 -13.22 7.48 0.57
C TRP A 54 -12.12 6.45 0.35
N GLN A 55 -12.46 5.18 0.48
CA GLN A 55 -11.57 4.04 0.23
C GLN A 55 -12.38 2.78 -0.08
N TRP A 56 -11.74 1.76 -0.65
CA TRP A 56 -12.35 0.44 -0.76
C TRP A 56 -12.23 -0.33 0.56
N SER A 57 -13.19 -1.22 0.80
CA SER A 57 -13.22 -2.10 1.96
C SER A 57 -12.15 -3.19 1.92
N SER A 58 -11.73 -3.60 0.72
CA SER A 58 -10.69 -4.59 0.49
C SER A 58 -9.28 -4.00 0.39
N ASP A 59 -9.13 -2.67 0.43
CA ASP A 59 -7.81 -2.00 0.38
C ASP A 59 -7.01 -2.36 1.64
N LYS A 60 -6.02 -3.24 1.49
CA LYS A 60 -5.10 -3.62 2.57
C LYS A 60 -4.01 -2.59 2.84
N LEU A 61 -3.84 -1.62 1.93
CA LEU A 61 -2.81 -0.59 1.99
C LEU A 61 -3.43 0.80 2.00
N ILE A 62 -2.81 1.73 2.72
CA ILE A 62 -3.17 3.15 2.69
C ILE A 62 -1.91 4.00 2.58
N VAL A 63 -1.93 4.99 1.67
CA VAL A 63 -0.91 6.03 1.63
C VAL A 63 -1.27 7.16 2.59
N ILE A 64 -0.31 7.55 3.42
CA ILE A 64 -0.41 8.69 4.33
C ILE A 64 0.36 9.84 3.70
N THR A 65 -0.34 10.96 3.47
CA THR A 65 0.20 12.14 2.77
C THR A 65 0.90 13.13 3.71
N GLU A 66 1.36 12.66 4.87
CA GLU A 66 2.22 13.43 5.77
C GLU A 66 3.69 13.25 5.37
N ASN A 67 4.51 14.28 5.55
CA ASN A 67 5.93 14.24 5.20
C ASN A 67 6.75 13.93 6.47
N LEU A 68 7.05 12.65 6.68
CA LEU A 68 7.73 12.16 7.89
C LEU A 68 9.04 11.45 7.54
N THR A 69 9.97 11.46 8.49
CA THR A 69 11.15 10.59 8.43
C THR A 69 10.73 9.12 8.50
N TRP A 70 11.57 8.21 8.04
CA TRP A 70 11.23 6.78 8.02
C TRP A 70 10.84 6.26 9.42
N SER A 71 11.60 6.66 10.45
CA SER A 71 11.33 6.26 11.84
C SER A 71 10.02 6.86 12.38
N GLU A 72 9.69 8.09 12.02
CA GLU A 72 8.42 8.72 12.39
C GLU A 72 7.22 8.06 11.67
N ALA A 73 7.38 7.73 10.39
CA ALA A 73 6.39 7.02 9.59
C ALA A 73 6.13 5.61 10.14
N LEU A 74 7.17 4.87 10.52
CA LEU A 74 7.06 3.57 11.18
C LEU A 74 6.22 3.67 12.45
N ARG A 75 6.55 4.64 13.32
CA ARG A 75 5.81 4.89 14.55
C ARG A 75 4.35 5.25 14.26
N TYR A 76 4.10 6.09 13.25
CA TYR A 76 2.75 6.47 12.86
C TYR A 76 1.93 5.24 12.45
N CYS A 77 2.46 4.40 11.55
CA CYS A 77 1.72 3.23 11.09
C CYS A 77 1.41 2.26 12.24
N ARG A 78 2.34 2.03 13.17
CA ARG A 78 2.11 1.15 14.33
C ARG A 78 1.12 1.70 15.35
N GLN A 79 0.94 3.02 15.41
CA GLN A 79 0.01 3.67 16.33
C GLN A 79 -1.40 3.80 15.75
N ASN A 80 -1.52 3.99 14.44
CA ASN A 80 -2.80 4.31 13.78
C ASN A 80 -3.30 3.20 12.84
N HIS A 81 -2.43 2.27 12.47
CA HIS A 81 -2.66 1.19 11.51
C HIS A 81 -1.97 -0.10 12.01
N VAL A 82 -1.47 -0.95 11.10
CA VAL A 82 -0.75 -2.19 11.48
C VAL A 82 0.75 -1.96 11.53
N ASP A 83 1.38 -1.74 10.38
CA ASP A 83 2.80 -1.42 10.27
C ASP A 83 3.09 -0.68 8.94
N LEU A 84 4.34 -0.29 8.70
CA LEU A 84 4.74 0.08 7.33
C LEU A 84 4.61 -1.14 6.40
N VAL A 85 4.20 -0.90 5.17
CA VAL A 85 3.95 -1.98 4.20
C VAL A 85 5.21 -2.81 3.95
N SER A 86 5.03 -4.13 3.87
CA SER A 86 6.03 -5.07 3.39
C SER A 86 5.59 -5.64 2.06
N VAL A 87 6.47 -5.64 1.07
CA VAL A 87 6.13 -6.06 -0.30
C VAL A 87 6.78 -7.41 -0.58
N HIS A 88 6.03 -8.48 -0.35
CA HIS A 88 6.53 -9.86 -0.44
C HIS A 88 5.86 -10.66 -1.57
N SER A 89 5.10 -10.00 -2.46
CA SER A 89 4.52 -10.60 -3.66
C SER A 89 4.24 -9.55 -4.74
N GLU A 90 4.06 -10.00 -5.98
CA GLU A 90 3.63 -9.16 -7.10
C GLU A 90 2.25 -8.53 -6.86
N GLU A 91 1.33 -9.26 -6.23
CA GLU A 91 0.00 -8.74 -5.86
C GLU A 91 0.11 -7.51 -4.94
N ILE A 92 0.99 -7.57 -3.92
CA ILE A 92 1.20 -6.42 -3.02
C ILE A 92 1.90 -5.28 -3.76
N GLN A 93 2.84 -5.58 -4.66
CA GLN A 93 3.46 -4.56 -5.50
C GLN A 93 2.42 -3.81 -6.35
N GLN A 94 1.46 -4.51 -6.94
CA GLN A 94 0.36 -3.88 -7.69
C GLN A 94 -0.52 -2.99 -6.79
N GLN A 95 -0.81 -3.43 -5.57
CA GLN A 95 -1.54 -2.59 -4.59
C GLN A 95 -0.73 -1.34 -4.22
N VAL A 96 0.58 -1.48 -4.01
CA VAL A 96 1.50 -0.34 -3.79
C VAL A 96 1.43 0.63 -4.97
N MET A 97 1.57 0.14 -6.21
CA MET A 97 1.49 0.93 -7.43
C MET A 97 0.17 1.71 -7.55
N ASN A 98 -0.94 1.15 -7.06
CA ASN A 98 -2.23 1.82 -7.06
C ASN A 98 -2.35 2.92 -6.00
N VAL A 99 -1.87 2.68 -4.77
CA VAL A 99 -1.99 3.68 -3.70
C VAL A 99 -0.99 4.83 -3.83
N VAL A 100 0.21 4.60 -4.38
CA VAL A 100 1.23 5.66 -4.51
C VAL A 100 0.84 6.75 -5.50
N LYS A 101 -0.10 6.48 -6.43
CA LYS A 101 -0.67 7.49 -7.34
C LYS A 101 -1.32 8.67 -6.58
N ARG A 102 -1.72 8.45 -5.32
CA ARG A 102 -2.31 9.46 -4.43
C ARG A 102 -1.26 10.19 -3.58
N ALA A 103 0.01 9.81 -3.68
CA ALA A 103 1.11 10.45 -2.95
C ALA A 103 1.47 11.79 -3.57
N SER A 104 1.99 12.69 -2.74
CA SER A 104 2.47 14.02 -3.16
C SER A 104 3.99 14.11 -3.26
N THR A 105 4.72 13.21 -2.60
CA THR A 105 6.18 13.14 -2.64
C THR A 105 6.65 12.28 -3.81
N ALA A 106 7.85 12.55 -4.34
CA ALA A 106 8.44 11.79 -5.46
C ALA A 106 8.79 10.32 -5.11
N ALA A 107 8.89 10.02 -3.82
CA ALA A 107 9.07 8.68 -3.29
C ALA A 107 8.23 8.51 -2.02
N VAL A 108 7.93 7.26 -1.66
CA VAL A 108 7.03 6.90 -0.57
C VAL A 108 7.67 5.80 0.27
N TRP A 109 7.75 5.97 1.59
CA TRP A 109 8.39 4.99 2.47
C TRP A 109 7.68 3.63 2.47
N LEU A 110 8.50 2.57 2.49
CA LEU A 110 8.11 1.20 2.73
C LEU A 110 8.68 0.72 4.08
N GLY A 111 8.27 -0.45 4.55
CA GLY A 111 8.80 -1.08 5.77
C GLY A 111 10.19 -1.71 5.59
N LEU A 112 10.92 -1.37 4.53
CA LEU A 112 12.20 -1.98 4.18
C LEU A 112 13.34 -1.19 4.83
N ARG A 113 14.27 -1.89 5.49
CA ARG A 113 15.40 -1.27 6.18
C ARG A 113 16.70 -1.98 5.89
N HIS A 114 17.80 -1.24 5.81
CA HIS A 114 19.13 -1.81 5.62
C HIS A 114 19.85 -2.03 6.95
N SER A 115 20.35 -3.24 7.19
CA SER A 115 21.27 -3.57 8.28
C SER A 115 22.70 -3.44 7.79
N ARG A 116 23.41 -2.40 8.23
CA ARG A 116 24.84 -2.20 7.89
C ARG A 116 25.75 -3.32 8.41
N ILE A 117 25.44 -3.87 9.59
CA ILE A 117 26.27 -4.91 10.22
C ILE A 117 26.21 -6.20 9.41
N LEU A 118 25.03 -6.53 8.88
CA LEU A 118 24.79 -7.77 8.14
C LEU A 118 24.89 -7.58 6.62
N GLY A 119 24.90 -6.34 6.13
CA GLY A 119 24.89 -6.03 4.70
C GLY A 119 23.61 -6.47 3.99
N ILE A 120 22.48 -6.53 4.69
CA ILE A 120 21.20 -7.04 4.15
C ILE A 120 20.06 -6.04 4.34
N TRP A 121 19.11 -6.12 3.41
CA TRP A 121 17.81 -5.48 3.52
C TRP A 121 16.79 -6.43 4.16
N PHE A 122 15.92 -5.92 5.02
CA PHE A 122 14.88 -6.70 5.69
C PHE A 122 13.61 -5.89 5.91
N TRP A 123 12.46 -6.57 5.91
CA TRP A 123 11.17 -5.99 6.25
C TRP A 123 11.02 -5.91 7.77
N VAL A 124 10.64 -4.73 8.29
CA VAL A 124 10.49 -4.53 9.74
C VAL A 124 9.24 -5.15 10.35
N SER A 125 8.34 -5.66 9.49
CA SER A 125 7.23 -6.54 9.87
C SER A 125 7.69 -7.95 10.26
N GLY A 126 8.91 -8.35 9.85
CA GLY A 126 9.40 -9.72 9.99
C GLY A 126 9.10 -10.64 8.79
N GLU A 127 8.39 -10.15 7.77
CA GLU A 127 8.15 -10.88 6.52
C GLU A 127 9.45 -11.20 5.76
N THR A 128 9.48 -12.32 5.05
CA THR A 128 10.68 -12.73 4.30
C THR A 128 10.83 -11.96 2.99
N VAL A 129 12.06 -11.57 2.66
CA VAL A 129 12.39 -10.88 1.39
C VAL A 129 12.54 -11.91 0.25
N CYS A 130 11.43 -12.51 -0.18
CA CYS A 130 11.41 -13.46 -1.31
C CYS A 130 11.10 -12.80 -2.65
N TYR A 131 10.38 -11.68 -2.61
CA TYR A 131 10.06 -10.85 -3.77
C TYR A 131 10.93 -9.59 -3.75
N GLN A 132 11.36 -9.14 -4.93
CA GLN A 132 12.16 -7.93 -5.08
C GLN A 132 11.71 -7.14 -6.32
N ASN A 133 11.62 -5.82 -6.17
CA ASN A 133 11.30 -4.92 -7.27
C ASN A 133 12.18 -3.67 -7.24
N TRP A 134 13.49 -3.86 -7.01
CA TRP A 134 14.47 -2.78 -6.93
C TRP A 134 14.70 -2.08 -8.28
N ALA A 135 14.93 -0.78 -8.22
CA ALA A 135 15.40 -0.03 -9.38
C ALA A 135 16.85 -0.45 -9.71
N PRO A 136 17.27 -0.39 -10.99
CA PRO A 136 18.66 -0.67 -11.35
C PRO A 136 19.65 0.13 -10.50
N GLY A 137 20.66 -0.55 -9.95
CA GLY A 137 21.67 0.06 -9.07
C GLY A 137 21.23 0.34 -7.64
N ASN A 138 20.01 -0.09 -7.23
CA ASN A 138 19.56 -0.04 -5.84
C ASN A 138 19.51 -1.46 -5.24
N GLY A 139 19.50 -1.56 -3.91
CA GLY A 139 19.27 -2.84 -3.21
C GLY A 139 20.48 -3.75 -3.15
N THR A 140 21.65 -3.28 -3.61
CA THR A 140 22.93 -3.99 -3.48
C THR A 140 23.66 -3.54 -2.22
N SER A 141 24.48 -4.43 -1.65
CA SER A 141 25.33 -4.14 -0.48
C SER A 141 26.48 -3.17 -0.79
N GLU A 142 26.65 -2.80 -2.06
CA GLU A 142 27.68 -1.88 -2.56
C GLU A 142 27.23 -0.41 -2.55
N GLU A 143 26.09 -0.09 -1.93
CA GLU A 143 25.74 1.30 -1.60
C GLU A 143 26.64 1.83 -0.46
N ASP A 144 27.87 2.15 -0.86
CA ASP A 144 28.77 3.21 -0.40
C ASP A 144 29.18 3.30 1.07
N CYS A 145 30.43 3.73 1.27
CA CYS A 145 31.08 4.11 2.53
C CYS A 145 30.41 5.28 3.29
N GLU A 146 29.15 5.60 2.97
CA GLU A 146 28.37 6.69 3.53
C GLU A 146 27.75 6.25 4.87
N HIS A 147 28.06 6.98 5.95
CA HIS A 147 27.62 6.59 7.31
C HIS A 147 26.12 6.78 7.58
N THR A 148 25.34 7.24 6.60
CA THR A 148 23.92 7.53 6.74
C THR A 148 23.09 6.25 6.82
N VAL A 149 22.18 6.17 7.78
CA VAL A 149 21.21 5.06 7.85
C VAL A 149 20.20 5.21 6.70
N ARG A 150 19.94 4.12 5.98
CA ARG A 150 19.09 4.11 4.79
C ARG A 150 17.93 3.13 4.95
N SER A 151 16.82 3.49 4.33
CA SER A 151 15.60 2.70 4.26
C SER A 151 15.02 2.70 2.86
N GLY A 152 14.18 1.71 2.57
CA GLY A 152 13.58 1.54 1.26
C GLY A 152 12.33 2.41 1.09
N ALA A 153 12.24 3.03 -0.08
CA ALA A 153 11.06 3.74 -0.56
C ALA A 153 10.67 3.20 -1.94
N VAL A 154 9.45 3.48 -2.37
CA VAL A 154 8.99 3.24 -3.75
C VAL A 154 8.86 4.58 -4.46
N GLN A 155 9.24 4.63 -5.74
CA GLN A 155 9.01 5.82 -6.57
C GLN A 155 7.50 6.03 -6.76
N SER A 156 7.01 7.26 -6.59
CA SER A 156 5.57 7.53 -6.75
C SER A 156 5.15 7.61 -8.22
N GLY A 157 6.06 8.04 -9.09
CA GLY A 157 5.93 8.02 -10.54
C GLY A 157 6.95 7.09 -11.22
N GLY A 158 6.96 7.08 -12.56
CA GLY A 158 7.81 6.20 -13.35
C GLY A 158 7.43 4.73 -13.19
N ASP A 159 8.42 3.85 -13.13
CA ASP A 159 8.23 2.39 -13.04
C ASP A 159 7.88 1.90 -11.62
N GLN A 160 7.83 2.80 -10.64
CA GLN A 160 7.43 2.50 -9.25
C GLN A 160 8.27 1.37 -8.64
N HIS A 161 9.57 1.38 -8.94
CA HIS A 161 10.57 0.48 -8.37
C HIS A 161 11.00 0.95 -6.97
N TRP A 162 11.58 0.03 -6.21
CA TRP A 162 12.13 0.30 -4.89
C TRP A 162 13.49 0.99 -5.02
N ILE A 163 13.70 1.98 -4.17
CA ILE A 163 14.91 2.78 -4.10
C ILE A 163 15.36 2.91 -2.64
N SER A 164 16.66 3.11 -2.46
CA SER A 164 17.27 3.35 -1.16
C SER A 164 17.38 4.85 -0.88
N ARG A 165 16.92 5.31 0.29
CA ARG A 165 16.95 6.74 0.67
C ARG A 165 17.47 6.92 2.10
N PRO A 166 18.17 8.03 2.40
CA PRO A 166 18.55 8.37 3.77
C PRO A 166 17.32 8.50 4.68
N GLU A 167 17.35 7.93 5.89
CA GLU A 167 16.22 8.00 6.83
C GLU A 167 15.89 9.45 7.26
N THR A 168 16.79 10.41 7.01
CA THR A 168 16.58 11.85 7.25
C THR A 168 15.59 12.50 6.28
N ASP A 169 15.33 11.87 5.12
CA ASP A 169 14.35 12.37 4.15
C ASP A 169 12.94 12.35 4.74
N LYS A 170 12.14 13.35 4.39
CA LYS A 170 10.72 13.41 4.77
C LYS A 170 9.84 13.07 3.57
N LEU A 171 9.21 11.91 3.60
CA LEU A 171 8.40 11.37 2.52
C LEU A 171 6.99 11.02 3.01
N ASN A 172 6.03 10.91 2.08
CA ASN A 172 4.81 10.15 2.33
C ASN A 172 5.15 8.68 2.58
N PHE A 173 4.21 7.91 3.11
CA PHE A 173 4.47 6.53 3.51
C PHE A 173 3.24 5.65 3.38
N ILE A 174 3.43 4.34 3.23
CA ILE A 174 2.35 3.38 3.09
C ILE A 174 2.24 2.53 4.34
N CYS A 175 1.07 2.54 4.97
CA CYS A 175 0.76 1.64 6.06
C CYS A 175 -0.05 0.43 5.55
N SER A 176 0.19 -0.74 6.14
CA SER A 176 -0.68 -1.91 6.02
C SER A 176 -1.87 -1.82 6.97
N ARG A 177 -2.94 -2.52 6.63
CA ARG A 177 -4.24 -2.55 7.33
C ARG A 177 -4.77 -3.98 7.41
N TYR A 178 -5.62 -4.22 8.41
CA TYR A 178 -6.43 -5.43 8.54
C TYR A 178 -7.68 -5.38 7.67
#